data_AF-A0A5R8L9Z7-F1
#
_entry.id   AF-A0A5R8L9Z7-F1
#
_cell.length_a   1.000
_cell.length_b   1.000
_cell.length_c   1.000
_cell.angle_alpha   90.00
_cell.angle_beta   90.00
_cell.angle_gamma   90.00
#
_symmetry.space_group_name_H-M   'P 1'
#
loop_
_entity.id
_entity.type
_entity.pdbx_description
1 polymer ?
#
loop_
_entity_poly.entity_id
_entity_poly.type
_entity_poly.pdbx_seq_one_letter_code
_entity_poly.pdbx_strand_id
1 'polypeptide(L)'
;MIIVAAVGFLAWFLNGPNAAADPNTAATQKLTQWQELFERYRAEHGQLPDLPDGGYCLGTGFPTGSGGTANCRDYDASSYYTETGSVPLMEALASVGTLPEGVSAPVGGTVGPYVEYRGAEVTLLTAEDGGCVAPATDVWNDGAALFVCAITLTR
;
A
#
# COMPACT_ATOMS: atom_id res chain seq x y z
N MET A 1 -7.82 -28.62 -6.11
CA MET A 1 -8.46 -27.30 -5.91
C MET A 1 -8.48 -26.98 -4.43
N ILE A 2 -7.59 -26.10 -3.99
CA ILE A 2 -7.63 -25.46 -2.67
C ILE A 2 -7.58 -23.96 -2.97
N ILE A 3 -8.72 -23.40 -3.37
CA ILE A 3 -8.93 -21.96 -3.54
C ILE A 3 -10.26 -21.65 -2.84
N VAL A 4 -10.30 -21.86 -1.53
CA VAL A 4 -11.43 -21.44 -0.69
C VAL A 4 -10.92 -20.95 0.69
N ALA A 5 -9.74 -21.39 1.13
CA ALA A 5 -9.19 -20.99 2.43
C ALA A 5 -8.68 -19.54 2.49
N ALA A 6 -8.27 -18.94 1.37
CA ALA A 6 -7.76 -17.55 1.36
C ALA A 6 -8.87 -16.51 1.56
N VAL A 7 -10.05 -16.73 0.98
CA VAL A 7 -11.16 -15.76 1.01
C VAL A 7 -11.82 -15.69 2.39
N GLY A 8 -11.89 -16.82 3.11
CA GLY A 8 -12.48 -16.88 4.44
C GLY A 8 -11.67 -16.15 5.53
N PHE A 9 -10.33 -16.15 5.41
CA PHE A 9 -9.45 -15.45 6.34
C PHE A 9 -9.53 -13.92 6.15
N LEU A 10 -9.57 -13.47 4.88
CA LEU A 10 -9.65 -12.05 4.52
C LEU A 10 -10.97 -11.39 4.97
N ALA A 11 -12.11 -12.06 4.76
CA ALA A 11 -13.41 -11.52 5.16
C ALA A 11 -13.58 -11.34 6.68
N TRP A 12 -12.96 -12.21 7.49
CA TRP A 12 -12.98 -12.11 8.95
C TRP A 12 -12.08 -10.96 9.45
N PHE A 13 -10.95 -10.72 8.79
CA PHE A 13 -10.04 -9.62 9.13
C PHE A 13 -10.67 -8.25 8.83
N LEU A 14 -11.33 -8.11 7.69
CA LEU A 14 -11.96 -6.85 7.23
C LEU A 14 -13.17 -6.39 8.06
N ASN A 15 -13.85 -7.28 8.80
CA ASN A 15 -15.12 -6.98 9.48
C ASN A 15 -15.07 -7.14 11.01
N GLY A 16 -13.88 -7.30 11.59
CA GLY A 16 -13.73 -7.42 13.05
C GLY A 16 -13.95 -6.07 13.76
N PRO A 17 -14.71 -6.00 14.85
CA PRO A 17 -14.96 -4.74 15.60
C PRO A 17 -13.70 -4.10 16.21
N ASN A 18 -12.53 -4.76 16.13
CA ASN A 18 -11.24 -4.28 16.62
C ASN A 18 -10.25 -3.88 15.51
N ALA A 19 -10.58 -4.12 14.23
CA ALA A 19 -9.71 -3.83 13.09
C ALA A 19 -9.34 -2.33 12.97
N ALA A 20 -10.23 -1.45 13.41
CA ALA A 20 -10.03 0.01 13.40
C ALA A 20 -9.35 0.57 14.65
N ALA A 21 -9.14 -0.24 15.71
CA ALA A 21 -8.58 0.23 16.97
C ALA A 21 -7.04 0.23 16.97
N ASP A 22 -6.43 -0.63 16.15
CA ASP A 22 -4.98 -0.73 15.97
C ASP A 22 -4.54 -0.12 14.63
N PRO A 23 -3.73 0.96 14.63
CA PRO A 23 -3.25 1.61 13.42
C PRO A 23 -2.51 0.67 12.45
N ASN A 24 -1.74 -0.31 12.97
CA ASN A 24 -0.99 -1.24 12.12
C ASN A 24 -1.94 -2.19 11.38
N THR A 25 -2.90 -2.77 12.09
CA THR A 25 -3.95 -3.59 11.50
C THR A 25 -4.72 -2.83 10.41
N ALA A 26 -5.07 -1.56 10.66
CA ALA A 26 -5.74 -0.73 9.66
C ALA A 26 -4.86 -0.44 8.43
N ALA A 27 -3.55 -0.22 8.63
CA ALA A 27 -2.59 -0.01 7.56
C ALA A 27 -2.44 -1.27 6.66
N THR A 28 -2.24 -2.44 7.26
CA THR A 28 -2.17 -3.72 6.55
C THR A 28 -3.48 -4.07 5.83
N GLN A 29 -4.63 -3.78 6.43
CA GLN A 29 -5.93 -3.96 5.76
C GLN A 29 -6.06 -3.12 4.51
N LYS A 30 -5.61 -1.87 4.57
CA LYS A 30 -5.58 -0.98 3.42
C LYS A 30 -4.66 -1.52 2.33
N LEU A 31 -3.48 -2.03 2.70
CA LEU A 31 -2.56 -2.68 1.78
C LEU A 31 -3.18 -3.88 1.07
N THR A 32 -3.97 -4.65 1.80
CA THR A 32 -4.70 -5.81 1.27
C THR A 32 -5.80 -5.39 0.30
N GLN A 33 -6.54 -4.32 0.59
CA GLN A 33 -7.54 -3.78 -0.35
C GLN A 33 -6.88 -3.28 -1.64
N TRP A 34 -5.70 -2.65 -1.55
CA TRP A 34 -4.92 -2.30 -2.72
C TRP A 34 -4.47 -3.53 -3.50
N GLN A 35 -3.95 -4.56 -2.82
CA GLN A 35 -3.61 -5.84 -3.45
C GLN A 35 -4.79 -6.40 -4.25
N GLU A 36 -6.01 -6.38 -3.70
CA GLU A 36 -7.20 -6.87 -4.41
C GLU A 36 -7.48 -6.11 -5.72
N LEU A 37 -7.25 -4.78 -5.75
CA LEU A 37 -7.39 -4.00 -6.98
C LEU A 37 -6.33 -4.35 -8.02
N PHE A 38 -5.07 -4.52 -7.61
CA PHE A 38 -3.99 -4.95 -8.51
C PHE A 38 -4.28 -6.34 -9.09
N GLU A 39 -4.71 -7.27 -8.25
CA GLU A 39 -5.10 -8.61 -8.64
C GLU A 39 -6.29 -8.62 -9.60
N ARG A 40 -7.28 -7.76 -9.35
CA ARG A 40 -8.42 -7.58 -10.25
C ARG A 40 -7.99 -6.98 -11.59
N TYR A 41 -7.13 -5.97 -11.58
CA TYR A 41 -6.57 -5.42 -12.81
C TYR A 41 -5.90 -6.51 -13.64
N ARG A 42 -5.07 -7.36 -13.00
CA ARG A 42 -4.46 -8.51 -13.65
C ARG A 42 -5.47 -9.50 -14.20
N ALA A 43 -6.54 -9.78 -13.46
CA ALA A 43 -7.59 -10.68 -13.94
C ALA A 43 -8.31 -10.15 -15.20
N GLU A 44 -8.49 -8.82 -15.30
CA GLU A 44 -9.20 -8.18 -16.41
C GLU A 44 -8.29 -7.88 -17.63
N HIS A 45 -7.03 -7.55 -17.39
CA HIS A 45 -6.08 -7.11 -18.42
C HIS A 45 -4.96 -8.11 -18.74
N GLY A 46 -4.85 -9.20 -17.96
CA GLY A 46 -3.84 -10.25 -18.12
C GLY A 46 -2.47 -9.94 -17.50
N GLN A 47 -2.25 -8.70 -17.03
CA GLN A 47 -1.01 -8.23 -16.40
C GLN A 47 -1.32 -7.12 -15.38
N LEU A 48 -0.37 -6.79 -14.50
CA LEU A 48 -0.48 -5.61 -13.62
C LEU A 48 -0.37 -4.30 -14.44
N PRO A 49 -0.79 -3.14 -13.90
CA PRO A 49 -0.62 -1.86 -14.60
C PRO A 49 0.82 -1.65 -15.03
N ASP A 50 1.04 -1.31 -16.31
CA ASP A 50 2.40 -1.10 -16.82
C ASP A 50 2.85 0.34 -16.56
N LEU A 51 3.79 0.49 -15.64
CA LEU A 51 4.36 1.77 -15.24
C LEU A 51 5.89 1.66 -15.19
N PRO A 52 6.61 2.78 -15.44
CA PRO A 52 8.04 2.84 -15.23
C PRO A 52 8.46 2.42 -13.82
N ASP A 53 9.68 1.93 -13.69
CA ASP A 53 10.25 1.67 -12.37
C ASP A 53 10.33 2.97 -11.56
N GLY A 54 9.90 2.89 -10.30
CA GLY A 54 9.68 4.06 -9.46
C GLY A 54 8.69 3.78 -8.34
N GLY A 55 8.43 4.80 -7.53
CA GLY A 55 7.45 4.71 -6.45
C GLY A 55 6.24 5.60 -6.68
N TYR A 56 5.07 5.10 -6.30
CA TYR A 56 3.79 5.73 -6.51
C TYR A 56 2.94 5.65 -5.25
N CYS A 57 2.26 6.73 -4.91
CA CYS A 57 1.29 6.77 -3.83
C CYS A 57 0.03 5.99 -4.20
N LEU A 58 -0.55 5.34 -3.19
CA LEU A 58 -1.81 4.62 -3.31
C LEU A 58 -2.87 5.39 -2.54
N GLY A 59 -3.70 6.15 -3.25
CA GLY A 59 -4.73 7.01 -2.68
C GLY A 59 -4.37 8.50 -2.69
N THR A 60 -5.08 9.28 -1.89
CA THR A 60 -4.97 10.74 -1.79
C THR A 60 -5.15 11.21 -0.35
N GLY A 61 -4.78 12.46 -0.07
CA GLY A 61 -4.89 13.08 1.26
C GLY A 61 -3.62 12.95 2.09
N PHE A 62 -2.47 12.74 1.43
CA PHE A 62 -1.18 12.63 2.08
C PHE A 62 -0.71 13.99 2.65
N PRO A 63 0.03 13.99 3.77
CA PRO A 63 0.63 15.20 4.31
C PRO A 63 1.49 15.92 3.27
N THR A 64 1.44 17.26 3.30
CA THR A 64 2.34 18.08 2.50
C THR A 64 3.72 18.10 3.14
N GLY A 65 4.68 17.57 2.41
CA GLY A 65 6.03 17.38 2.88
C GLY A 65 7.01 18.50 2.54
N SER A 66 8.27 18.26 2.86
CA SER A 66 9.43 19.02 2.40
C SER A 66 9.44 19.07 0.87
N GLY A 67 9.21 20.26 0.29
CA GLY A 67 9.02 20.45 -1.15
C GLY A 67 7.64 20.98 -1.55
N GLY A 68 6.68 21.07 -0.61
CA GLY A 68 5.38 21.69 -0.84
C GLY A 68 4.38 20.81 -1.60
N THR A 69 4.63 19.50 -1.65
CA THR A 69 3.77 18.50 -2.32
C THR A 69 3.26 17.45 -1.34
N ALA A 70 2.09 16.87 -1.63
CA ALA A 70 1.53 15.76 -0.86
C ALA A 70 2.32 14.46 -1.12
N ASN A 71 2.88 13.88 -0.07
CA ASN A 71 3.90 12.82 -0.15
C ASN A 71 3.55 11.60 0.71
N CYS A 72 3.66 10.39 0.16
CA CYS A 72 3.24 9.17 0.84
C CYS A 72 4.34 8.34 1.51
N ARG A 73 5.57 8.30 0.98
CA ARG A 73 6.65 7.47 1.55
C ARG A 73 7.35 8.16 2.71
N ASP A 74 7.92 9.35 2.54
CA ASP A 74 8.65 10.07 3.58
C ASP A 74 8.39 11.56 3.38
N TYR A 75 7.37 12.13 4.05
CA TYR A 75 6.97 13.50 3.73
C TYR A 75 8.04 14.53 4.17
N ASP A 76 8.92 14.22 5.11
CA ASP A 76 9.99 15.12 5.54
C ASP A 76 11.37 14.83 4.91
N ALA A 77 11.47 13.92 3.94
CA ALA A 77 12.73 13.56 3.28
C ALA A 77 12.91 14.24 1.92
N SER A 78 14.14 14.21 1.38
CA SER A 78 14.45 14.68 0.02
C SER A 78 14.03 13.69 -1.08
N SER A 79 13.73 12.44 -0.72
CA SER A 79 13.20 11.42 -1.63
C SER A 79 11.77 11.08 -1.21
N TYR A 80 10.82 11.45 -2.06
CA TYR A 80 9.39 11.25 -1.80
C TYR A 80 8.66 10.84 -3.07
N TYR A 81 7.51 10.19 -2.90
CA TYR A 81 6.57 9.92 -3.98
C TYR A 81 5.38 10.87 -3.83
N THR A 82 4.92 11.40 -4.96
CA THR A 82 3.87 12.42 -4.96
C THR A 82 2.54 11.84 -5.44
N GLU A 83 1.43 12.38 -4.95
CA GLU A 83 0.10 12.08 -5.50
C GLU A 83 0.03 12.37 -7.00
N THR A 84 0.59 13.50 -7.44
CA THR A 84 0.58 13.91 -8.86
C THR A 84 1.30 12.91 -9.76
N GLY A 85 2.47 12.40 -9.34
CA GLY A 85 3.20 11.37 -10.10
C GLY A 85 2.47 10.03 -10.16
N SER A 86 1.46 9.83 -9.31
CA SER A 86 0.74 8.57 -9.15
C SER A 86 -0.58 8.52 -9.91
N VAL A 87 -1.01 9.65 -10.52
CA VAL A 87 -2.27 9.75 -11.27
C VAL A 87 -2.44 8.61 -12.30
N PRO A 88 -1.46 8.25 -13.14
CA PRO A 88 -1.65 7.17 -14.11
C PRO A 88 -1.94 5.81 -13.46
N LEU A 89 -1.34 5.52 -12.31
CA LEU A 89 -1.62 4.30 -11.55
C LEU A 89 -3.05 4.33 -10.99
N MET A 90 -3.44 5.46 -10.39
CA MET A 90 -4.76 5.62 -9.78
C MET A 90 -5.88 5.49 -10.81
N GLU A 91 -5.70 6.05 -12.01
CA GLU A 91 -6.64 5.92 -13.13
C GLU A 91 -6.76 4.47 -13.60
N ALA A 92 -5.64 3.75 -13.71
CA ALA A 92 -5.63 2.33 -14.09
C ALA A 92 -6.35 1.45 -13.06
N LEU A 93 -6.12 1.65 -11.77
CA LEU A 93 -6.79 0.87 -10.73
C LEU A 93 -8.28 1.25 -10.57
N ALA A 94 -8.63 2.51 -10.82
CA ALA A 94 -10.02 2.96 -10.78
C ALA A 94 -10.87 2.35 -11.91
N SER A 95 -10.26 1.90 -13.02
CA SER A 95 -11.01 1.26 -14.12
C SER A 95 -11.56 -0.11 -13.75
N VAL A 96 -11.03 -0.74 -12.70
CA VAL A 96 -11.44 -2.10 -12.27
C VAL A 96 -12.16 -2.11 -10.92
N GLY A 97 -12.19 -1.01 -10.16
CA GLY A 97 -12.93 -0.97 -8.90
C GLY A 97 -12.85 0.35 -8.15
N THR A 98 -13.53 0.39 -7.00
CA THR A 98 -13.46 1.53 -6.08
C THR A 98 -12.12 1.57 -5.38
N LEU A 99 -11.46 2.73 -5.41
CA LEU A 99 -10.20 2.97 -4.74
C LEU A 99 -10.36 3.02 -3.21
N PRO A 100 -9.51 2.35 -2.42
CA PRO A 100 -9.46 2.50 -0.97
C PRO A 100 -9.24 3.97 -0.56
N GLU A 101 -9.96 4.39 0.48
CA GLU A 101 -9.90 5.77 0.96
C GLU A 101 -8.89 6.01 2.10
N GLY A 102 -8.38 7.23 2.14
CA GLY A 102 -7.54 7.77 3.21
C GLY A 102 -6.12 7.22 3.23
N VAL A 103 -5.31 7.78 4.13
CA VAL A 103 -3.90 7.40 4.33
C VAL A 103 -3.73 6.56 5.60
N SER A 104 -2.59 5.90 5.77
CA SER A 104 -2.23 5.24 7.02
C SER A 104 -1.74 6.27 8.04
N ALA A 105 -1.71 5.91 9.33
CA ALA A 105 -1.14 6.78 10.36
C ALA A 105 0.39 6.92 10.12
N PRO A 106 0.98 8.12 10.25
CA PRO A 106 2.41 8.28 10.07
C PRO A 106 3.21 7.56 11.17
N VAL A 107 4.28 6.88 10.78
CA VAL A 107 5.28 6.27 11.67
C VAL A 107 6.65 6.78 11.24
N GLY A 108 7.38 7.46 12.11
CA GLY A 108 8.73 7.96 11.80
C GLY A 108 8.83 8.93 10.60
N GLY A 109 7.72 9.57 10.19
CA GLY A 109 7.66 10.43 9.00
C GLY A 109 7.23 9.69 7.72
N THR A 110 7.09 8.37 7.78
CA THR A 110 6.54 7.53 6.70
C THR A 110 5.04 7.34 6.89
N VAL A 111 4.25 7.46 5.82
CA VAL A 111 2.77 7.43 5.91
C VAL A 111 2.23 6.18 5.25
N GLY A 112 2.30 6.09 3.93
CA GLY A 112 1.70 5.03 3.15
C GLY A 112 0.16 5.08 3.10
N PRO A 113 -0.45 4.26 2.24
CA PRO A 113 0.21 3.23 1.43
C PRO A 113 0.87 3.78 0.16
N TYR A 114 1.90 3.09 -0.31
CA TYR A 114 2.58 3.36 -1.58
C TYR A 114 2.99 2.06 -2.25
N VAL A 115 3.44 2.13 -3.50
CA VAL A 115 3.91 0.98 -4.27
C VAL A 115 5.24 1.30 -4.90
N GLU A 116 6.11 0.30 -4.99
CA GLU A 116 7.36 0.36 -5.75
C GLU A 116 7.35 -0.62 -6.92
N TYR A 117 7.70 -0.09 -8.08
CA TYR A 117 7.89 -0.80 -9.33
C TYR A 117 9.39 -1.04 -9.51
N ARG A 118 9.81 -2.31 -9.51
CA ARG A 118 11.21 -2.69 -9.73
C ARG A 118 11.30 -3.95 -10.58
N GLY A 119 11.64 -3.80 -11.86
CA GLY A 119 11.75 -4.93 -12.78
C GLY A 119 10.43 -5.71 -12.87
N ALA A 120 10.47 -6.99 -12.51
CA ALA A 120 9.30 -7.87 -12.55
C ALA A 120 8.42 -7.81 -11.28
N GLU A 121 8.80 -6.99 -10.30
CA GLU A 121 8.10 -6.90 -9.02
C GLU A 121 7.32 -5.60 -8.90
N VAL A 122 6.17 -5.73 -8.22
CA VAL A 122 5.33 -4.63 -7.75
C VAL A 122 5.15 -4.85 -6.24
N THR A 123 5.78 -4.02 -5.44
CA THR A 123 5.78 -4.16 -3.98
C THR A 123 4.87 -3.10 -3.39
N LEU A 124 3.77 -3.50 -2.74
CA LEU A 124 2.89 -2.61 -2.00
C LEU A 124 3.46 -2.42 -0.60
N LEU A 125 3.57 -1.19 -0.11
CA LEU A 125 4.25 -0.84 1.15
C LEU A 125 3.43 0.09 2.04
N THR A 126 3.56 -0.09 3.35
CA THR A 126 3.07 0.83 4.38
C THR A 126 4.06 0.92 5.54
N ALA A 127 3.90 1.94 6.39
CA ALA A 127 4.61 2.06 7.66
C ALA A 127 3.77 1.45 8.79
N GLU A 128 4.42 0.74 9.71
CA GLU A 128 3.82 0.19 10.93
C GLU A 128 4.75 0.37 12.14
N ASP A 129 4.17 0.52 13.33
CA ASP A 129 4.91 0.74 14.58
C ASP A 129 5.21 -0.59 15.31
N GLY A 130 6.48 -0.90 15.52
CA GLY A 130 6.91 -2.04 16.35
C GLY A 130 6.84 -3.42 15.69
N GLY A 131 6.36 -3.52 14.46
CA GLY A 131 6.41 -4.73 13.64
C GLY A 131 5.27 -4.86 12.63
N CYS A 132 5.47 -5.71 11.63
CA CYS A 132 4.50 -5.92 10.55
C CYS A 132 3.37 -6.88 10.92
N VAL A 133 2.15 -6.48 10.59
CA VAL A 133 0.94 -7.30 10.68
C VAL A 133 0.80 -8.14 9.42
N ALA A 134 0.54 -9.44 9.58
CA ALA A 134 0.30 -10.34 8.45
C ALA A 134 -0.98 -9.91 7.68
N PRO A 135 -0.99 -10.01 6.34
CA PRO A 135 -0.05 -10.74 5.50
C PRO A 135 1.21 -9.96 5.07
N ALA A 136 1.37 -8.70 5.48
CA ALA A 136 2.57 -7.93 5.13
C ALA A 136 3.80 -8.46 5.86
N THR A 137 4.97 -8.35 5.22
CA THR A 137 6.25 -8.76 5.80
C THR A 137 7.23 -7.60 5.87
N ASP A 138 8.09 -7.60 6.89
CA ASP A 138 9.16 -6.61 7.06
C ASP A 138 10.14 -6.69 5.89
N VAL A 139 10.38 -5.54 5.24
CA VAL A 139 11.42 -5.37 4.22
C VAL A 139 12.51 -4.39 4.63
N TRP A 140 12.25 -3.56 5.65
CA TRP A 140 13.18 -2.59 6.21
C TRP A 140 12.66 -2.04 7.54
N ASN A 141 13.54 -1.77 8.49
CA ASN A 141 13.22 -1.06 9.74
C ASN A 141 14.35 -0.08 10.13
N ASP A 142 14.02 0.91 10.95
CA ASP A 142 14.98 1.91 11.45
C ASP A 142 15.78 1.44 12.69
N GLY A 143 15.58 0.18 13.10
CA GLY A 143 16.11 -0.35 14.37
C GLY A 143 15.40 0.18 15.63
N ALA A 144 14.32 0.93 15.46
CA ALA A 144 13.47 1.45 16.52
C ALA A 144 12.00 1.07 16.26
N ALA A 145 11.12 2.06 16.10
CA ALA A 145 9.68 1.87 16.01
C ALA A 145 9.19 1.70 14.56
N LEU A 146 9.91 2.21 13.57
CA LEU A 146 9.43 2.22 12.19
C LEU A 146 9.78 0.91 11.47
N PHE A 147 8.73 0.21 11.04
CA PHE A 147 8.83 -0.92 10.12
C PHE A 147 8.15 -0.57 8.80
N VAL A 148 8.85 -0.83 7.69
CA VAL A 148 8.28 -0.79 6.34
C VAL A 148 7.83 -2.20 6.00
N CYS A 149 6.51 -2.34 5.87
CA CYS A 149 5.84 -3.62 5.70
C CYS A 149 5.30 -3.73 4.28
N ALA A 150 5.49 -4.90 3.67
CA ALA A 150 5.22 -5.08 2.25
C ALA A 150 4.40 -6.31 1.90
N ILE A 151 3.64 -6.19 0.81
CA ILE A 151 3.05 -7.31 0.05
C ILE A 151 3.62 -7.23 -1.37
N THR A 152 4.36 -8.25 -1.78
CA THR A 152 4.99 -8.29 -3.12
C THR A 152 4.13 -9.07 -4.11
N LEU A 153 3.91 -8.46 -5.27
CA LEU A 153 3.23 -9.05 -6.42
C LEU A 153 4.24 -9.24 -7.55
N THR A 154 4.07 -10.32 -8.32
CA THR A 154 4.82 -10.56 -9.55
C THR A 154 4.03 -10.06 -10.76
N ARG A 155 4.69 -9.32 -11.66
CA ARG A 155 4.12 -8.84 -12.93
C ARG A 155 3.86 -9.96 -13.92
#